data_AF-A0A652JU66-F1
#
_entry.id   AF-A0A652JU66-F1
#
_cell.length_a   1.000
_cell.length_b   1.000
_cell.length_c   1.000
_cell.angle_alpha   90.00
_cell.angle_beta   90.00
_cell.angle_gamma   90.00
#
_symmetry.space_group_name_H-M   'P 1'
#
loop_
_entity.id
_entity.type
_entity.pdbx_description
1 polymer ?
#
loop_
_entity_poly.entity_id
_entity_poly.type
_entity_poly.pdbx_seq_one_letter_code
_entity_poly.pdbx_strand_id
1 'polypeptide(L)' 'MCRQQPATEADHWPRSRQQLEAQGLDADDPQYGRGLCHRCHSSSTAQLQPGGWNAERPGA' A
#
# COMPACT_ATOMS: atom_id res chain seq x y z
N MET A 1 10.69 5.66 -1.00
CA MET A 1 11.51 4.63 -0.33
C MET A 1 12.45 5.34 0.65
N CYS A 2 12.44 5.00 1.95
CA CYS A 2 13.17 5.79 2.95
C CYS A 2 14.69 5.62 2.96
N ARG A 3 15.23 4.52 2.43
CA ARG A 3 16.68 4.15 2.44
C ARG A 3 17.34 4.04 3.83
N GLN A 4 16.60 4.23 4.91
CA GLN A 4 17.10 4.19 6.29
C GLN A 4 17.04 2.79 6.92
N GLN A 5 16.17 1.92 6.41
CA GLN A 5 15.95 0.57 6.92
C GLN A 5 15.71 -0.40 5.74
N PRO A 6 16.09 -1.68 5.89
CA PRO A 6 15.77 -2.70 4.89
C PRO A 6 14.27 -2.75 4.61
N ALA A 7 13.91 -3.07 3.38
CA ALA A 7 12.53 -3.42 3.05
C ALA A 7 12.21 -4.81 3.63
N THR A 8 11.15 -4.89 4.42
CA THR A 8 10.70 -6.13 5.08
C THR A 8 9.23 -6.43 4.80
N GLU A 9 8.51 -5.47 4.22
CA GLU A 9 7.08 -5.57 3.95
C GLU A 9 6.83 -5.33 2.47
N ALA A 10 6.02 -6.21 1.87
CA ALA A 10 5.54 -6.07 0.51
C ALA A 10 4.34 -5.11 0.49
N ASP A 11 4.33 -4.19 -0.46
CA ASP A 11 3.29 -3.17 -0.61
C ASP A 11 2.89 -3.06 -2.09
N HIS A 12 1.61 -2.82 -2.36
CA HIS A 12 1.10 -2.68 -3.72
C HIS A 12 1.24 -1.22 -4.22
N TRP A 13 1.87 -1.03 -5.39
CA TRP A 13 2.13 0.27 -6.01
C TRP A 13 2.23 0.17 -7.54
N PRO A 14 1.76 1.16 -8.32
CA PRO A 14 1.04 2.38 -7.89
C PRO A 14 -0.45 2.15 -7.64
N ARG A 15 -0.94 0.94 -7.90
CA ARG A 15 -2.34 0.56 -7.68
C ARG A 15 -2.46 -0.23 -6.38
N SER A 16 -3.56 -0.06 -5.66
CA SER A 16 -3.89 -0.92 -4.54
C SER A 16 -4.30 -2.31 -5.02
N ARG A 17 -4.25 -3.30 -4.12
CA ARG A 17 -4.75 -4.65 -4.38
C ARG A 17 -6.19 -4.63 -4.94
N GLN A 18 -7.08 -3.86 -4.30
CA GLN A 18 -8.47 -3.73 -4.73
C GLN A 18 -8.59 -3.18 -6.16
N GLN A 19 -7.74 -2.22 -6.54
CA GLN A 19 -7.74 -1.66 -7.90
C GLN A 19 -7.25 -2.66 -8.94
N LEU A 20 -6.28 -3.52 -8.60
CA LEU A 20 -5.77 -4.58 -9.47
C LEU A 20 -6.84 -5.65 -9.67
N GLU A 21 -7.45 -6.13 -8.58
CA GLU A 21 -8.55 -7.10 -8.60
C GLU A 21 -9.75 -6.55 -9.41
N ALA A 22 -10.12 -5.28 -9.23
CA ALA A 22 -11.20 -4.65 -9.99
C ALA A 22 -10.91 -4.52 -11.50
N GLN A 23 -9.64 -4.49 -11.90
CA GLN A 23 -9.20 -4.48 -13.30
C GLN A 23 -9.00 -5.89 -13.87
N GLY A 24 -9.20 -6.94 -13.08
CA GLY A 24 -8.91 -8.33 -13.47
C GLY A 24 -7.42 -8.60 -13.65
N LEU A 25 -6.55 -7.78 -13.05
CA LEU A 25 -5.11 -7.96 -13.06
C LEU A 25 -4.69 -8.89 -11.93
N ASP A 26 -3.55 -9.56 -12.10
CA ASP A 26 -2.92 -10.31 -11.02
C ASP A 26 -2.39 -9.34 -9.97
N ALA A 27 -2.97 -9.39 -8.77
CA ALA A 27 -2.57 -8.53 -7.65
C ALA A 27 -1.20 -8.91 -7.08
N ASP A 28 -0.77 -10.16 -7.27
CA ASP A 28 0.48 -10.67 -6.75
C ASP A 28 1.62 -10.55 -7.79
N ASP A 29 1.35 -9.95 -8.96
CA ASP A 29 2.35 -9.64 -9.97
C ASP A 29 3.39 -8.66 -9.40
N PRO A 30 4.68 -9.03 -9.35
CA PRO A 30 5.73 -8.21 -8.75
C PRO A 30 5.91 -6.85 -9.45
N GLN A 31 5.41 -6.65 -10.68
CA GLN A 31 5.42 -5.34 -11.33
C GLN A 31 4.58 -4.29 -10.58
N TYR A 32 3.58 -4.74 -9.80
CA TYR A 32 2.77 -3.89 -8.93
C TYR A 32 3.22 -3.95 -7.47
N GLY A 33 4.36 -4.58 -7.18
CA GLY A 33 4.94 -4.66 -5.85
C GLY A 33 6.03 -3.63 -5.61
N ARG A 34 6.14 -3.15 -4.37
CA ARG A 34 7.33 -2.47 -3.85
C ARG A 34 7.68 -3.00 -2.47
N GLY A 35 8.97 -3.04 -2.16
CA GLY A 35 9.44 -3.31 -0.80
C GLY A 35 9.47 -2.03 0.03
N LEU A 36 8.93 -2.07 1.25
CA LEU A 36 9.03 -0.98 2.23
C LEU A 36 9.52 -1.50 3.58
N CYS A 37 10.17 -0.62 4.36
CA CYS A 37 10.38 -0.89 5.77
C CYS A 37 9.06 -0.70 6.53
N HIS A 38 8.97 -1.32 7.71
CA HIS A 38 7.75 -1.30 8.53
C HIS A 38 7.14 0.09 8.75
N ARG A 39 7.97 1.08 9.09
CA ARG A 39 7.51 2.46 9.33
C ARG A 39 6.92 3.09 8.06
N CYS A 40 7.55 2.88 6.91
CA CYS A 40 7.09 3.45 5.66
C CYS A 40 5.82 2.79 5.14
N HIS A 41 5.75 1.46 5.26
CA HIS A 41 4.55 0.71 4.89
C HIS A 41 3.36 1.14 5.76
N SER A 42 3.52 1.15 7.09
CA SER A 42 2.46 1.59 8.01
C SER A 42 1.96 3.01 7.71
N SER A 43 2.87 3.95 7.43
CA SER A 43 2.50 5.31 7.03
C SER A 43 1.75 5.36 5.69
N SER A 44 2.17 4.57 4.71
CA SER A 44 1.51 4.50 3.39
C SER A 44 0.10 3.95 3.52
N THR A 45 -0.07 2.82 4.22
CA THR A 45 -1.36 2.20 4.45
C THR A 45 -2.31 3.15 5.18
N ALA A 46 -1.84 3.84 6.22
CA ALA A 46 -2.66 4.80 6.97
C ALA A 46 -3.15 5.99 6.12
N GLN A 47 -2.36 6.45 5.15
CA GLN A 47 -2.70 7.59 4.29
C GLN A 47 -3.55 7.19 3.09
N LEU A 48 -3.18 6.11 2.41
CA LEU A 48 -3.74 5.75 1.11
C LEU A 48 -4.88 4.75 1.23
N GLN A 49 -4.85 3.86 2.23
CA GLN A 49 -5.80 2.75 2.37
C GLN A 49 -6.37 2.69 3.80
N PRO A 50 -7.01 3.78 4.27
CA PRO A 50 -7.61 3.79 5.59
C PRO A 50 -8.76 2.77 5.66
N GLY A 51 -8.77 1.94 6.71
CA GLY A 51 -9.81 0.92 6.94
C GLY A 51 -10.55 1.12 8.26
N GLY A 52 -11.71 0.47 8.39
CA GLY A 52 -12.48 0.40 9.63
C GLY A 52 -12.78 1.78 10.24
N TRP A 53 -12.31 2.01 11.47
CA TRP A 53 -12.54 3.23 12.25
C TRP A 53 -11.98 4.51 11.61
N ASN A 54 -11.06 4.39 10.64
CA ASN A 54 -10.45 5.51 9.93
C ASN A 54 -10.91 5.63 8.47
N ALA A 55 -11.83 4.75 8.02
CA ALA A 55 -12.29 4.70 6.62
C ALA A 55 -12.98 5.99 6.17
N GLU A 56 -13.61 6.71 7.11
CA GLU A 56 -14.22 8.02 6.90
C GLU A 56 -13.45 9.04 7.73
N ARG A 57 -12.35 9.61 7.21
CA ARG A 57 -11.94 10.94 7.68
C ARG A 57 -12.75 11.97 6.89
N PRO A 58 -13.75 12.65 7.46
CA PRO A 58 -14.40 13.74 6.75
C PRO A 58 -13.40 14.89 6.61
N GLY A 59 -13.04 15.22 5.37
CA GLY A 59 -12.29 16.44 5.04
C GLY A 59 -10.78 16.24 4.91
N ALA A 60 -10.34 16.06 3.66
CA ALA A 60 -9.12 16.66 3.14
C ALA A 60 -9.49 17.52 1.93
#